data_AF-A0A5S3SDB8-F1
#
_entry.id   AF-A0A5S3SDB8-F1
#
_cell.length_a   1.000
_cell.length_b   1.000
_cell.length_c   1.000
_cell.angle_alpha   90.00
_cell.angle_beta   90.00
_cell.angle_gamma   90.00
#
_symmetry.space_group_name_H-M   'P 1'
#
loop_
_entity.id
_entity.type
_entity.pdbx_description
1 polymer ?
#
loop_
_entity_poly.entity_id
_entity_poly.type
_entity_poly.pdbx_seq_one_letter_code
_entity_poly.pdbx_strand_id
1 'polypeptide(L)'
;DYGRRQTLTLPDSSTLNYSYNKFGQLSAIHIQQANSEANDSASAAQSLVTLNYNSQGNIKTQQFGNDITLTQQFDVFNRLTQQQLTHPAQALFDTCTYNYDSINQLIARKNEGVSSHNTNFEYNSLGQLIQQNLACDENNKITHYQWDSFGNPVSQSTVQNNDLTEQQTTQLNHDSDTINASIKVESNQPESTTNVVHSEYNDSSAATLASDLSEDDAIIQGTTDADRLTHFGDSDFYYDEFGNQIRETGKGIKTRREYNAFNQLSCFNNNGTLTQYDYDPLGRRIAKHTEQGKIDYIWDNDQLIGECQHGEYTWYINLPNQFHPVALIKQGEVYYYHLDQLNTPRFVTNNGVFQVSCRIKLNFMPPALLL
;
A
#
# COMPACT_ATOMS: atom_id res chain seq x y z
N ASP A 1 6.22 17.66 32.58
CA ASP A 1 5.23 16.86 31.83
C ASP A 1 4.44 17.73 30.86
N TYR A 2 4.63 17.51 29.55
CA TYR A 2 3.98 18.26 28.47
C TYR A 2 2.80 17.48 27.85
N GLY A 3 2.02 16.76 28.67
CA GLY A 3 0.91 15.92 28.18
C GLY A 3 1.33 14.73 27.32
N ARG A 4 2.61 14.33 27.36
CA ARG A 4 3.13 13.19 26.60
C ARG A 4 2.75 11.89 27.29
N ARG A 5 2.22 10.94 26.53
CA ARG A 5 1.85 9.61 27.03
C ARG A 5 3.09 8.90 27.58
N GLN A 6 3.08 8.53 28.85
CA GLN A 6 4.15 7.74 29.47
C GLN A 6 3.82 6.26 29.50
N THR A 7 2.55 5.92 29.71
CA THR A 7 2.09 4.53 29.77
C THR A 7 0.73 4.34 29.09
N LEU A 8 0.44 3.12 28.66
CA LEU A 8 -0.87 2.67 28.22
C LEU A 8 -1.09 1.24 28.71
N THR A 9 -2.09 1.04 29.57
CA THR A 9 -2.49 -0.30 30.03
C THR A 9 -3.53 -0.86 29.07
N LEU A 10 -3.25 -2.03 28.51
CA LEU A 10 -4.11 -2.74 27.58
C LEU A 10 -5.16 -3.58 28.34
N PRO A 11 -6.30 -3.92 27.70
CA PRO A 11 -7.33 -4.78 28.29
C PRO A 11 -6.86 -6.14 28.83
N ASP A 12 -5.77 -6.70 28.32
CA ASP A 12 -5.16 -7.93 28.84
C ASP A 12 -4.23 -7.68 30.05
N SER A 13 -4.25 -6.46 30.61
CA SER A 13 -3.41 -5.98 31.71
C SER A 13 -1.92 -5.82 31.39
N SER A 14 -1.48 -6.09 30.15
CA SER A 14 -0.14 -5.69 29.73
C SER A 14 -0.04 -4.15 29.65
N THR A 15 1.16 -3.61 29.81
CA THR A 15 1.38 -2.16 29.82
C THR A 15 2.48 -1.78 28.84
N LEU A 16 2.18 -0.84 27.95
CA LEU A 16 3.15 -0.17 27.09
C LEU A 16 3.76 1.01 27.85
N ASN A 17 5.08 1.13 27.84
CA ASN A 17 5.84 2.22 28.43
C ASN A 17 6.55 3.00 27.33
N TYR A 18 6.43 4.33 27.37
CA TYR A 18 6.96 5.27 26.37
C TYR A 18 8.01 6.17 27.00
N SER A 19 9.21 6.16 26.42
CA SER A 19 10.32 7.01 26.84
C SER A 19 10.54 8.15 25.85
N TYR A 20 11.03 9.29 26.32
CA TYR A 20 11.30 10.46 25.47
C TYR A 20 12.71 10.99 25.72
N ASN A 21 13.35 11.48 24.66
CA ASN A 21 14.64 12.14 24.78
C ASN A 21 14.49 13.55 25.40
N LYS A 22 15.63 14.23 25.64
CA LYS A 22 15.66 15.60 26.20
C LYS A 22 14.93 16.66 25.37
N PHE A 23 14.72 16.40 24.07
CA PHE A 23 13.96 17.27 23.16
C PHE A 23 12.47 16.92 23.13
N GLY A 24 12.08 15.84 23.81
CA GLY A 24 10.70 15.39 23.88
C GLY A 24 10.22 14.53 22.72
N GLN A 25 11.13 14.05 21.88
CA GLN A 25 10.82 13.07 20.85
C GLN A 25 10.78 11.68 21.47
N LEU A 26 9.88 10.82 21.01
CA LEU A 26 9.77 9.44 21.49
C LEU A 26 11.10 8.71 21.25
N SER A 27 11.73 8.19 22.29
CA SER A 27 13.01 7.48 22.20
C SER A 27 12.87 5.98 22.32
N ALA A 28 11.82 5.46 22.96
CA ALA A 28 11.59 4.02 23.03
C ALA A 28 10.14 3.66 23.37
N ILE A 29 9.73 2.45 22.98
CA ILE A 29 8.52 1.77 23.45
C ILE A 29 8.93 0.42 24.04
N HIS A 30 8.44 0.09 25.22
CA HIS A 30 8.61 -1.22 25.86
C HIS A 30 7.25 -1.79 26.23
N ILE A 31 7.11 -3.12 26.23
CA ILE A 31 5.94 -3.81 26.78
C ILE A 31 6.30 -4.55 28.06
N GLN A 32 5.44 -4.44 29.06
CA GLN A 32 5.47 -5.23 30.27
C GLN A 32 4.22 -6.12 30.30
N GLN A 33 4.42 -7.45 30.33
CA GLN A 33 3.33 -8.41 30.34
C GLN A 33 2.69 -8.51 31.73
N ALA A 34 1.40 -8.86 31.79
CA ALA A 34 0.62 -8.88 33.03
C ALA A 34 1.16 -9.85 34.11
N ASN A 35 1.80 -10.95 33.70
CA ASN A 35 2.29 -12.03 34.59
C ASN A 35 3.80 -11.97 34.89
N SER A 36 4.44 -10.82 34.67
CA SER A 36 5.84 -10.62 35.05
C SER A 36 5.94 -10.44 36.57
N GLU A 37 5.94 -11.54 37.35
CA GLU A 37 6.21 -11.47 38.78
C GLU A 37 7.59 -10.86 39.02
N ALA A 38 7.68 -9.82 39.85
CA ALA A 38 8.84 -8.94 40.01
C ALA A 38 10.16 -9.59 40.50
N ASN A 39 10.23 -10.92 40.59
CA ASN A 39 11.36 -11.67 41.17
C ASN A 39 12.03 -12.68 40.23
N ASP A 40 11.63 -12.79 38.97
CA ASP A 40 12.38 -13.58 37.99
C ASP A 40 13.04 -12.66 36.95
N SER A 41 14.28 -12.95 36.55
CA SER A 41 15.05 -12.07 35.66
C SER A 41 14.45 -11.97 34.23
N ALA A 42 13.39 -12.73 33.96
CA ALA A 42 12.54 -12.67 32.77
C ALA A 42 11.37 -11.68 32.86
N SER A 43 11.19 -11.01 34.01
CA SER A 43 10.13 -10.01 34.27
C SER A 43 10.52 -8.59 33.84
N ALA A 44 11.53 -8.46 32.99
CA ALA A 44 11.99 -7.20 32.44
C ALA A 44 11.07 -6.76 31.30
N ALA A 45 10.75 -5.47 31.25
CA ALA A 45 10.01 -4.88 30.13
C ALA A 45 10.73 -5.21 28.81
N GLN A 46 10.05 -5.89 27.90
CA GLN A 46 10.58 -6.22 26.59
C GLN A 46 10.62 -4.96 25.73
N SER A 47 11.79 -4.59 25.22
CA SER A 47 11.92 -3.49 24.26
C SER A 47 11.17 -3.84 22.98
N LEU A 48 10.34 -2.92 22.49
CA LEU A 48 9.70 -3.05 21.19
C LEU A 48 10.47 -2.28 20.12
N VAL A 49 10.83 -1.03 20.44
CA VAL A 49 11.66 -0.21 19.57
C VAL A 49 12.42 0.85 20.37
N THR A 50 13.65 1.17 19.94
CA THR A 50 14.41 2.36 20.35
C THR A 50 14.68 3.22 19.12
N LEU A 51 14.44 4.53 19.23
CA LEU A 51 14.50 5.49 18.13
C LEU A 51 15.61 6.50 18.35
N ASN A 52 16.37 6.78 17.29
CA ASN A 52 17.29 7.91 17.25
C ASN A 52 16.96 8.82 16.07
N TYR A 53 17.22 10.10 16.26
CA TYR A 53 16.85 11.14 15.31
C TYR A 53 18.09 11.83 14.73
N ASN A 54 17.99 12.30 13.49
CA ASN A 54 18.96 13.24 12.95
C ASN A 54 18.69 14.67 13.49
N SER A 55 19.53 15.64 13.10
CA SER A 55 19.37 17.04 13.52
C SER A 55 18.12 17.73 12.96
N GLN A 56 17.51 17.19 11.92
CA GLN A 56 16.26 17.70 11.31
C GLN A 56 15.01 17.07 11.96
N GLY A 57 15.20 16.13 12.88
CA GLY A 57 14.11 15.50 13.62
C GLY A 57 13.49 14.27 12.95
N ASN A 58 14.06 13.75 11.85
CA ASN A 58 13.59 12.48 11.30
C ASN A 58 14.19 11.32 12.07
N ILE A 59 13.45 10.21 12.10
CA ILE A 59 13.93 8.93 12.62
C ILE A 59 15.08 8.46 11.71
N LYS A 60 16.29 8.45 12.28
CA LYS A 60 17.52 8.01 11.62
C LYS A 60 17.77 6.52 11.86
N THR A 61 17.50 6.03 13.07
CA THR A 61 17.59 4.60 13.38
C THR A 61 16.42 4.12 14.21
N GLN A 62 15.97 2.90 13.92
CA GLN A 62 15.00 2.14 14.71
C GLN A 62 15.64 0.81 15.08
N GLN A 63 15.89 0.61 16.37
CA GLN A 63 16.40 -0.65 16.91
C GLN A 63 15.21 -1.42 17.47
N PHE A 64 14.87 -2.54 16.85
CA PHE A 64 13.78 -3.41 17.29
C PHE A 64 14.24 -4.30 18.46
N GLY A 65 13.27 -4.86 19.18
CA GLY A 65 13.54 -5.74 20.33
C GLY A 65 14.18 -7.09 20.00
N ASN A 66 14.25 -7.46 18.71
CA ASN A 66 14.94 -8.65 18.21
C ASN A 66 16.32 -8.32 17.60
N ASP A 67 16.96 -7.26 18.07
CA ASP A 67 18.29 -6.81 17.65
C ASP A 67 18.43 -6.38 16.17
N ILE A 68 17.35 -6.36 15.39
CA ILE A 68 17.36 -5.76 14.05
C ILE A 68 17.41 -4.23 14.16
N THR A 69 18.28 -3.62 13.37
CA THR A 69 18.39 -2.16 13.21
C THR A 69 17.93 -1.76 11.83
N LEU A 70 16.94 -0.87 11.74
CA LEU A 70 16.66 -0.07 10.54
C LEU A 70 17.48 1.22 10.61
N THR A 71 18.30 1.48 9.60
CA THR A 71 19.00 2.76 9.40
C THR A 71 18.42 3.49 8.19
N GLN A 72 18.16 4.78 8.34
CA GLN A 72 17.58 5.65 7.32
C GLN A 72 18.54 6.78 6.95
N GLN A 73 18.66 7.04 5.65
CA GLN A 73 19.41 8.18 5.12
C GLN A 73 18.48 9.14 4.40
N PHE A 74 18.79 10.43 4.49
CA PHE A 74 18.00 11.50 3.90
C PHE A 74 18.93 12.43 3.12
N ASP A 75 18.43 13.00 2.03
CA ASP A 75 19.15 14.05 1.31
C ASP A 75 18.99 15.44 1.97
N VAL A 76 19.57 16.46 1.36
CA VAL A 76 19.52 17.84 1.85
C VAL A 76 18.11 18.47 1.80
N PHE A 77 17.19 17.86 1.04
CA PHE A 77 15.78 18.27 0.96
C PHE A 77 14.88 17.47 1.90
N ASN A 78 15.49 16.71 2.81
CA ASN A 78 14.81 15.88 3.79
C ASN A 78 14.04 14.69 3.20
N ARG A 79 14.39 14.24 1.99
CA ARG A 79 13.77 13.09 1.33
C ARG A 79 14.51 11.81 1.71
N LEU A 80 13.77 10.75 2.02
CA LEU A 80 14.33 9.43 2.35
C LEU A 80 15.03 8.83 1.13
N THR A 81 16.34 8.63 1.18
CA THR A 81 17.13 8.08 0.06
C THR A 81 17.54 6.63 0.26
N GLN A 82 17.54 6.15 1.50
CA GLN A 82 17.87 4.76 1.81
C GLN A 82 17.19 4.27 3.09
N GLN A 83 16.76 3.01 3.08
CA GLN A 83 16.46 2.20 4.26
C GLN A 83 17.37 0.97 4.24
N GLN A 84 17.99 0.64 5.36
CA GLN A 84 18.86 -0.52 5.50
C GLN A 84 18.56 -1.27 6.79
N LEU A 85 18.27 -2.57 6.68
CA LEU A 85 18.06 -3.49 7.80
C LEU A 85 19.30 -4.35 8.02
N THR A 86 19.78 -4.37 9.26
CA THR A 86 20.93 -5.17 9.69
C THR A 86 20.64 -5.89 10.98
N HIS A 87 21.26 -7.06 11.19
CA HIS A 87 21.27 -7.76 12.48
C HIS A 87 22.72 -8.07 12.90
N PRO A 88 23.13 -7.85 14.16
CA PRO A 88 24.53 -7.99 14.58
C PRO A 88 25.07 -9.41 14.49
N ALA A 89 24.23 -10.42 14.75
CA ALA A 89 24.64 -11.83 14.77
C ALA A 89 24.08 -12.70 13.62
N GLN A 90 23.32 -12.10 12.69
CA GLN A 90 22.63 -12.83 11.62
C GLN A 90 22.84 -12.09 10.32
N ALA A 91 22.96 -12.82 9.21
CA ALA A 91 23.07 -12.23 7.88
C ALA A 91 21.68 -11.73 7.40
N LEU A 92 21.13 -10.71 8.08
CA LEU A 92 20.04 -9.92 7.53
C LEU A 92 20.64 -8.68 6.87
N PHE A 93 20.46 -8.57 5.56
CA PHE A 93 20.85 -7.41 4.77
C PHE A 93 19.73 -7.16 3.78
N ASP A 94 18.76 -6.31 4.14
CA ASP A 94 17.76 -5.78 3.19
C ASP A 94 18.00 -4.27 3.08
N THR A 95 18.29 -3.80 1.88
CA THR A 95 18.53 -2.38 1.60
C THR A 95 17.60 -1.94 0.49
N CYS A 96 16.95 -0.80 0.69
CA CYS A 96 16.15 -0.15 -0.34
C CYS A 96 16.69 1.27 -0.58
N THR A 97 17.02 1.60 -1.82
CA THR A 97 17.39 2.98 -2.21
C THR A 97 16.28 3.62 -3.04
N TYR A 98 16.16 4.94 -2.89
CA TYR A 98 15.11 5.75 -3.49
C TYR A 98 15.73 6.91 -4.26
N ASN A 99 15.36 7.04 -5.53
CA ASN A 99 15.77 8.15 -6.37
C ASN A 99 14.56 9.01 -6.73
N TYR A 100 14.77 10.32 -6.68
CA TYR A 100 13.73 11.30 -6.96
C TYR A 100 14.15 12.17 -8.14
N ASP A 101 13.16 12.66 -8.88
CA ASP A 101 13.39 13.71 -9.86
C ASP A 101 13.55 15.10 -9.21
N SER A 102 13.65 16.13 -10.07
CA SER A 102 13.79 17.52 -9.66
C SER A 102 12.54 18.14 -9.03
N ILE A 103 11.37 17.50 -9.18
CA ILE A 103 10.09 17.94 -8.62
C ILE A 103 9.59 17.05 -7.47
N ASN A 104 10.50 16.24 -6.90
CA ASN A 104 10.27 15.37 -5.74
C ASN A 104 9.38 14.14 -5.98
N GLN A 105 9.25 13.68 -7.22
CA GLN A 105 8.58 12.41 -7.51
C GLN A 105 9.57 11.24 -7.43
N LEU A 106 9.13 10.11 -6.88
CA LEU A 106 9.94 8.89 -6.81
C LEU A 106 10.04 8.25 -8.19
N ILE A 107 11.23 8.21 -8.77
CA ILE A 107 11.48 7.67 -10.13
C ILE A 107 12.16 6.30 -10.12
N ALA A 108 12.81 5.91 -9.03
CA ALA A 108 13.37 4.57 -8.90
C ALA A 108 13.39 4.09 -7.45
N ARG A 109 13.15 2.79 -7.29
CA ARG A 109 13.31 2.03 -6.07
C ARG A 109 14.17 0.81 -6.37
N LYS A 110 15.27 0.63 -5.64
CA LYS A 110 16.16 -0.53 -5.79
C LYS A 110 16.22 -1.32 -4.50
N ASN A 111 15.82 -2.59 -4.52
CA ASN A 111 15.93 -3.47 -3.35
C ASN A 111 17.07 -4.47 -3.55
N GLU A 112 17.90 -4.62 -2.53
CA GLU A 112 18.99 -5.60 -2.48
C GLU A 112 18.90 -6.34 -1.15
N GLY A 113 18.82 -7.68 -1.18
CA GLY A 113 18.75 -8.46 0.05
C GLY A 113 17.65 -9.51 0.09
N VAL A 114 16.78 -9.41 1.12
CA VAL A 114 15.63 -10.30 1.33
C VAL A 114 14.68 -10.27 0.13
N SER A 115 14.65 -9.17 -0.62
CA SER A 115 13.99 -9.10 -1.92
C SER A 115 14.84 -8.33 -2.94
N SER A 116 14.95 -8.88 -4.14
CA SER A 116 15.70 -8.33 -5.28
C SER A 116 14.73 -7.86 -6.37
N HIS A 117 13.99 -6.79 -6.07
CA HIS A 117 13.05 -6.19 -7.03
C HIS A 117 13.36 -4.72 -7.20
N ASN A 118 13.62 -4.32 -8.44
CA ASN A 118 13.88 -2.94 -8.81
C ASN A 118 12.69 -2.40 -9.58
N THR A 119 12.28 -1.18 -9.28
CA THR A 119 11.13 -0.57 -9.93
C THR A 119 11.48 0.84 -10.37
N ASN A 120 11.28 1.15 -11.65
CA ASN A 120 11.35 2.49 -12.17
C ASN A 120 9.95 3.01 -12.49
N PHE A 121 9.74 4.30 -12.30
CA PHE A 121 8.45 4.97 -12.48
C PHE A 121 8.58 6.14 -13.45
N GLU A 122 7.61 6.28 -14.32
CA GLU A 122 7.50 7.42 -15.23
C GLU A 122 6.15 8.11 -15.03
N TYR A 123 6.16 9.43 -15.05
CA TYR A 123 5.00 10.27 -14.79
C TYR A 123 4.75 11.21 -15.95
N ASN A 124 3.48 11.56 -16.18
CA ASN A 124 3.13 12.63 -17.10
C ASN A 124 3.32 14.02 -16.44
N SER A 125 3.01 15.08 -17.18
CA SER A 125 3.13 16.47 -16.70
C SER A 125 2.17 16.85 -15.55
N LEU A 126 1.13 16.05 -15.31
CA LEU A 126 0.21 16.20 -14.19
C LEU A 126 0.64 15.38 -12.96
N GLY A 127 1.76 14.65 -13.03
CA GLY A 127 2.27 13.80 -11.96
C GLY A 127 1.56 12.45 -11.83
N GLN A 128 0.80 12.03 -12.84
CA GLN A 128 0.16 10.72 -12.86
C GLN A 128 1.15 9.66 -13.37
N LEU A 129 1.20 8.50 -12.71
CA LEU A 129 2.05 7.37 -13.10
C LEU A 129 1.58 6.82 -14.45
N ILE A 130 2.43 6.86 -15.47
CA ILE A 130 2.12 6.34 -16.82
C ILE A 130 2.87 5.06 -17.16
N GLN A 131 3.97 4.77 -16.47
CA GLN A 131 4.71 3.53 -16.68
C GLN A 131 5.40 3.07 -15.40
N GLN A 132 5.37 1.76 -15.18
CA GLN A 132 6.11 1.07 -14.12
C GLN A 132 6.92 -0.06 -14.73
N ASN A 133 8.25 -0.01 -14.57
CA ASN A 133 9.16 -1.06 -15.01
C ASN A 133 9.64 -1.83 -13.77
N LEU A 134 9.10 -3.02 -13.55
CA LEU A 134 9.52 -3.93 -12.48
C LEU A 134 10.54 -4.93 -13.06
N ALA A 135 11.78 -4.85 -12.58
CA ALA A 135 12.82 -5.83 -12.86
C ALA A 135 13.00 -6.72 -11.63
N CYS A 136 12.82 -8.03 -11.81
CA CYS A 136 13.18 -9.05 -10.82
C CYS A 136 14.03 -10.13 -11.48
N ASP A 137 14.65 -10.98 -10.66
CA ASP A 137 15.63 -11.97 -11.13
C ASP A 137 15.05 -12.97 -12.14
N GLU A 138 13.74 -13.18 -12.12
CA GLU A 138 13.07 -14.18 -12.96
C GLU A 138 12.43 -13.58 -14.21
N ASN A 139 11.79 -12.40 -14.14
CA ASN A 139 11.09 -11.79 -15.29
C ASN A 139 11.02 -10.27 -15.17
N ASN A 140 11.11 -9.56 -16.30
CA ASN A 140 10.84 -8.12 -16.34
C ASN A 140 9.38 -7.87 -16.69
N LYS A 141 8.69 -7.06 -15.89
CA LYS A 141 7.30 -6.66 -16.11
C LYS A 141 7.23 -5.16 -16.36
N ILE A 142 6.72 -4.77 -17.52
CA ILE A 142 6.41 -3.37 -17.83
C ILE A 142 4.90 -3.21 -17.77
N THR A 143 4.43 -2.23 -17.00
CA THR A 143 3.01 -1.88 -16.92
C THR A 143 2.82 -0.44 -17.36
N HIS A 144 1.97 -0.21 -18.35
CA HIS A 144 1.58 1.14 -18.79
C HIS A 144 0.18 1.48 -18.27
N TYR A 145 -0.03 2.75 -17.99
CA TYR A 145 -1.30 3.29 -17.49
C TYR A 145 -1.74 4.47 -18.34
N GLN A 146 -3.04 4.56 -18.59
CA GLN A 146 -3.68 5.72 -19.21
C GLN A 146 -4.77 6.24 -18.29
N TRP A 147 -4.84 7.57 -18.21
CA TRP A 147 -5.77 8.30 -17.37
C TRP A 147 -6.55 9.29 -18.23
N ASP A 148 -7.79 9.58 -17.86
CA ASP A 148 -8.51 10.70 -18.44
C ASP A 148 -8.09 12.03 -17.79
N SER A 149 -8.68 13.16 -18.24
CA SER A 149 -8.37 14.49 -17.70
C SER A 149 -8.83 14.70 -16.25
N PHE A 150 -9.69 13.82 -15.72
CA PHE A 150 -10.19 13.86 -14.34
C PHE A 150 -9.43 12.88 -13.42
N GLY A 151 -8.52 12.08 -13.99
CA GLY A 151 -7.70 11.13 -13.24
C GLY A 151 -8.32 9.74 -13.09
N ASN A 152 -9.38 9.43 -13.84
CA ASN A 152 -9.94 8.09 -13.87
C ASN A 152 -9.10 7.16 -14.75
N PRO A 153 -8.94 5.87 -14.38
CA PRO A 153 -8.18 4.93 -15.18
C PRO A 153 -8.93 4.61 -16.49
N VAL A 154 -8.25 4.85 -17.62
CA VAL A 154 -8.75 4.57 -18.97
C VAL A 154 -8.27 3.19 -19.43
N SER A 155 -7.00 2.86 -19.21
CA SER A 155 -6.47 1.55 -19.56
C SER A 155 -5.23 1.19 -18.76
N GLN A 156 -4.98 -0.11 -18.66
CA GLN A 156 -3.75 -0.68 -18.14
C GLN A 156 -3.29 -1.77 -19.10
N SER A 157 -2.03 -1.72 -19.54
CA SER A 157 -1.44 -2.82 -20.30
C SER A 157 -0.22 -3.35 -19.56
N THR A 158 -0.06 -4.66 -19.59
CA THR A 158 1.10 -5.35 -19.04
C THR A 158 1.82 -6.08 -20.17
N VAL A 159 3.15 -5.98 -20.18
CA VAL A 159 4.02 -6.80 -21.03
C VAL A 159 5.03 -7.49 -20.13
N GLN A 160 5.12 -8.82 -20.24
CA GLN A 160 6.11 -9.61 -19.52
C GLN A 160 7.20 -10.10 -20.47
N ASN A 161 8.42 -9.58 -20.29
CA ASN A 161 9.57 -10.01 -21.06
C ASN A 161 10.30 -11.12 -20.28
N ASN A 162 10.26 -12.34 -20.80
CA ASN A 162 10.89 -13.52 -20.20
C ASN A 162 12.35 -13.75 -20.65
N ASP A 163 13.02 -12.77 -21.26
CA ASP A 163 14.39 -12.94 -21.75
C ASP A 163 15.42 -12.10 -20.98
N LEU A 164 16.35 -12.82 -20.35
CA LEU A 164 17.71 -12.35 -20.05
C LEU A 164 18.43 -12.08 -21.37
N THR A 165 18.44 -10.83 -21.86
CA THR A 165 19.52 -10.35 -22.73
C THR A 165 19.72 -8.84 -22.58
N GLU A 166 20.86 -8.49 -21.98
CA GLU A 166 21.58 -7.29 -22.37
C GLU A 166 21.83 -7.33 -23.88
N GLN A 167 21.31 -6.35 -24.61
CA GLN A 167 21.75 -5.86 -25.92
C GLN A 167 20.80 -4.69 -26.26
N GLN A 168 21.19 -3.46 -26.58
CA GLN A 168 22.44 -2.87 -27.06
C GLN A 168 22.41 -1.36 -26.75
N THR A 169 23.49 -0.84 -26.18
CA THR A 169 24.00 0.48 -26.57
C THR A 169 25.28 0.27 -27.34
N THR A 170 25.20 0.25 -28.66
CA THR A 170 26.31 0.65 -29.53
C THR A 170 25.77 1.10 -30.87
N GLN A 171 25.99 2.38 -31.15
CA GLN A 171 25.76 3.07 -32.41
C GLN A 171 26.43 2.33 -33.58
N LEU A 172 25.77 2.31 -34.74
CA LEU A 172 26.41 2.42 -36.06
C LEU A 172 25.38 3.01 -37.04
N ASN A 173 25.67 4.23 -37.49
CA ASN A 173 25.03 4.85 -38.65
C ASN A 173 25.39 4.06 -39.91
N HIS A 174 24.40 3.71 -40.74
CA HIS A 174 24.51 3.82 -42.20
C HIS A 174 23.13 3.72 -42.86
N ASP A 175 22.92 4.63 -43.80
CA ASP A 175 21.72 4.83 -44.63
C ASP A 175 21.22 3.57 -45.36
N SER A 176 19.89 3.44 -45.52
CA SER A 176 19.17 3.43 -46.82
C SER A 176 17.74 2.88 -46.67
N ASP A 177 16.76 3.77 -46.89
CA ASP A 177 15.54 3.61 -47.68
C ASP A 177 14.51 2.46 -47.48
N THR A 178 13.26 2.92 -47.24
CA THR A 178 11.91 2.33 -47.50
C THR A 178 11.40 1.31 -46.46
N ILE A 179 10.17 1.36 -45.89
CA ILE A 179 8.84 1.86 -46.29
C ILE A 179 8.00 2.28 -45.04
N ASN A 180 7.25 3.39 -45.18
CA ASN A 180 6.03 3.88 -44.48
C ASN A 180 5.27 2.92 -43.52
N ALA A 181 4.67 3.36 -42.41
CA ALA A 181 3.76 4.51 -42.30
C ALA A 181 3.67 5.11 -40.88
N SER A 182 3.86 6.42 -40.78
CA SER A 182 3.53 7.26 -39.62
C SER A 182 2.09 7.78 -39.76
N ILE A 183 1.30 7.73 -38.68
CA ILE A 183 0.14 8.63 -38.53
C ILE A 183 0.57 9.75 -37.57
N LYS A 184 0.95 10.89 -38.16
CA LYS A 184 0.96 12.19 -37.50
C LYS A 184 -0.46 12.75 -37.55
N VAL A 185 -0.94 13.27 -36.42
CA VAL A 185 -2.01 14.27 -36.40
C VAL A 185 -1.34 15.61 -36.12
N GLU A 186 -1.44 16.51 -37.10
CA GLU A 186 -1.01 17.90 -37.03
C GLU A 186 -2.04 18.77 -36.28
N SER A 187 -1.55 19.74 -35.52
CA SER A 187 -2.32 20.90 -35.05
C SER A 187 -2.08 22.09 -36.00
N ASN A 188 -3.16 22.73 -36.47
CA ASN A 188 -3.43 24.16 -36.24
C ASN A 188 -4.65 24.65 -37.06
N GLN A 189 -5.52 25.37 -36.36
CA GLN A 189 -6.66 26.22 -36.80
C GLN A 189 -6.18 27.42 -37.69
N PRO A 190 -7.05 28.24 -38.37
CA PRO A 190 -8.39 28.65 -37.91
C PRO A 190 -9.49 29.01 -38.97
N GLU A 191 -10.66 29.35 -38.40
CA GLU A 191 -11.77 30.22 -38.87
C GLU A 191 -13.01 29.63 -39.61
N SER A 192 -14.14 29.76 -38.89
CA SER A 192 -15.49 30.24 -39.30
C SER A 192 -16.20 29.63 -40.53
N THR A 193 -17.30 28.91 -40.31
CA THR A 193 -18.70 29.41 -40.45
C THR A 193 -19.73 28.28 -40.30
N THR A 194 -20.82 28.61 -39.59
CA THR A 194 -22.20 28.06 -39.62
C THR A 194 -22.52 26.82 -40.48
N ASN A 195 -23.08 25.77 -39.86
CA ASN A 195 -24.49 25.39 -40.02
C ASN A 195 -24.93 24.23 -39.11
N VAL A 196 -26.14 24.41 -38.56
CA VAL A 196 -26.98 23.47 -37.81
C VAL A 196 -27.44 22.30 -38.70
N VAL A 197 -27.56 21.08 -38.17
CA VAL A 197 -28.77 20.21 -38.15
C VAL A 197 -28.51 18.93 -37.33
N HIS A 198 -29.53 18.55 -36.55
CA HIS A 198 -29.77 17.32 -35.77
C HIS A 198 -29.65 15.97 -36.50
N SER A 199 -29.74 14.90 -35.69
CA SER A 199 -30.11 13.49 -36.00
C SER A 199 -28.95 12.64 -36.54
N GLU A 200 -28.79 11.36 -36.22
CA GLU A 200 -29.54 10.37 -35.44
C GLU A 200 -28.59 9.16 -35.28
N TYR A 201 -28.88 8.32 -34.28
CA TYR A 201 -28.49 6.92 -34.12
C TYR A 201 -27.62 6.27 -35.23
N ASN A 202 -26.50 5.66 -34.83
CA ASN A 202 -26.13 4.37 -35.43
C ASN A 202 -25.41 3.46 -34.42
N ASP A 203 -26.14 2.45 -33.99
CA ASP A 203 -25.67 1.19 -33.44
C ASP A 203 -24.98 0.40 -34.55
N SER A 204 -23.76 -0.08 -34.32
CA SER A 204 -23.21 -1.27 -34.98
C SER A 204 -21.91 -1.69 -34.32
N SER A 205 -22.02 -2.74 -33.52
CA SER A 205 -21.02 -3.78 -33.28
C SER A 205 -19.92 -3.89 -34.34
N ALA A 206 -18.67 -3.88 -33.88
CA ALA A 206 -17.56 -4.54 -34.55
C ALA A 206 -16.67 -5.21 -33.50
N ALA A 207 -17.04 -6.43 -33.14
CA ALA A 207 -16.07 -7.39 -32.64
C ALA A 207 -15.03 -7.65 -33.75
N THR A 208 -13.76 -7.69 -33.37
CA THR A 208 -12.78 -8.75 -33.65
C THR A 208 -11.40 -8.15 -33.89
N LEU A 209 -10.51 -8.28 -32.91
CA LEU A 209 -9.07 -8.53 -33.09
C LEU A 209 -8.58 -9.22 -31.81
N ALA A 210 -9.01 -10.47 -31.63
CA ALA A 210 -8.35 -11.38 -30.68
C ALA A 210 -7.14 -11.98 -31.41
N SER A 211 -5.99 -11.30 -31.32
CA SER A 211 -4.71 -11.86 -31.71
C SER A 211 -4.02 -12.37 -30.45
N ASP A 212 -3.99 -13.69 -30.30
CA ASP A 212 -2.91 -14.51 -29.70
C ASP A 212 -1.95 -13.79 -28.73
N LEU A 213 -2.47 -13.33 -27.59
CA LEU A 213 -1.67 -12.87 -26.46
C LEU A 213 -1.74 -13.94 -25.37
N SER A 214 -0.60 -14.28 -24.79
CA SER A 214 -0.52 -15.05 -23.54
C SER A 214 -1.45 -14.41 -22.50
N GLU A 215 -2.03 -15.19 -21.58
CA GLU A 215 -2.89 -14.64 -20.51
C GLU A 215 -2.18 -13.55 -19.66
N ASP A 216 -0.84 -13.42 -19.78
CA ASP A 216 0.00 -12.45 -19.09
C ASP A 216 0.17 -11.09 -19.82
N ASP A 217 -0.07 -11.03 -21.14
CA ASP A 217 -0.04 -9.77 -21.92
C ASP A 217 -1.47 -9.18 -22.03
N ALA A 218 -2.05 -8.84 -20.88
CA ALA A 218 -3.41 -8.34 -20.81
C ALA A 218 -3.48 -6.81 -20.99
N ILE A 219 -4.30 -6.36 -21.93
CA ILE A 219 -4.80 -4.98 -21.98
C ILE A 219 -6.16 -4.95 -21.33
N ILE A 220 -6.29 -4.14 -20.28
CA ILE A 220 -7.51 -3.89 -19.54
C ILE A 220 -7.98 -2.46 -19.86
N GLN A 221 -9.27 -2.31 -20.15
CA GLN A 221 -9.89 -1.01 -20.46
C GLN A 221 -10.86 -0.60 -19.36
N GLY A 222 -11.01 0.70 -19.15
CA GLY A 222 -11.92 1.34 -18.23
C GLY A 222 -13.01 2.12 -18.96
N THR A 223 -14.17 2.25 -18.33
CA THR A 223 -15.24 3.15 -18.81
C THR A 223 -15.81 3.90 -17.63
N THR A 224 -16.06 5.20 -17.83
CA THR A 224 -16.63 6.08 -16.83
C THR A 224 -17.97 6.66 -17.30
N ASP A 225 -18.85 6.93 -16.36
CA ASP A 225 -20.07 7.72 -16.55
C ASP A 225 -20.13 8.79 -15.47
N ALA A 226 -20.16 10.07 -15.86
CA ALA A 226 -20.12 11.23 -14.97
C ALA A 226 -19.06 11.10 -13.84
N ASP A 227 -17.80 10.84 -14.23
CA ASP A 227 -16.64 10.61 -13.34
C ASP A 227 -16.75 9.40 -12.40
N ARG A 228 -17.65 8.45 -12.68
CA ARG A 228 -17.73 7.17 -11.95
C ARG A 228 -17.24 6.03 -12.83
N LEU A 229 -16.26 5.26 -12.35
CA LEU A 229 -15.76 4.07 -13.04
C LEU A 229 -16.84 2.98 -13.05
N THR A 230 -17.49 2.74 -14.19
CA THR A 230 -18.57 1.74 -14.31
C THR A 230 -18.06 0.39 -14.79
N HIS A 231 -16.88 0.36 -15.41
CA HIS A 231 -16.27 -0.87 -15.93
C HIS A 231 -14.75 -0.75 -15.87
N PHE A 232 -14.06 -1.84 -15.51
CA PHE A 232 -12.60 -1.97 -15.61
C PHE A 232 -12.20 -3.44 -15.74
N GLY A 233 -11.74 -3.84 -16.93
CA GLY A 233 -11.32 -5.21 -17.21
C GLY A 233 -12.49 -6.19 -17.18
N ASP A 234 -12.44 -7.16 -16.28
CA ASP A 234 -13.53 -8.12 -16.12
C ASP A 234 -14.61 -7.63 -15.13
N SER A 235 -14.44 -6.45 -14.51
CA SER A 235 -15.32 -5.96 -13.44
C SER A 235 -16.24 -4.83 -13.90
N ASP A 236 -17.52 -4.95 -13.58
CA ASP A 236 -18.53 -3.90 -13.65
C ASP A 236 -18.87 -3.39 -12.24
N PHE A 237 -19.03 -2.07 -12.11
CA PHE A 237 -19.28 -1.38 -10.86
C PHE A 237 -20.62 -0.66 -10.89
N TYR A 238 -21.33 -0.68 -9.76
CA TYR A 238 -22.62 -0.02 -9.61
C TYR A 238 -22.63 0.79 -8.33
N TYR A 239 -23.27 1.94 -8.37
CA TYR A 239 -23.25 2.92 -7.30
C TYR A 239 -24.66 3.34 -6.90
N ASP A 240 -24.83 3.78 -5.66
CA ASP A 240 -26.04 4.49 -5.24
C ASP A 240 -25.99 5.99 -5.63
N GLU A 241 -27.05 6.72 -5.30
CA GLU A 241 -27.16 8.16 -5.58
C GLU A 241 -26.09 9.01 -4.86
N PHE A 242 -25.57 8.53 -3.73
CA PHE A 242 -24.54 9.21 -2.93
C PHE A 242 -23.11 8.90 -3.39
N GLY A 243 -22.95 8.01 -4.38
CA GLY A 243 -21.64 7.66 -4.93
C GLY A 243 -20.99 6.46 -4.26
N ASN A 244 -21.67 5.75 -3.37
CA ASN A 244 -21.11 4.55 -2.79
C ASN A 244 -21.25 3.37 -3.75
N GLN A 245 -20.18 2.59 -3.93
CA GLN A 245 -20.24 1.37 -4.71
C GLN A 245 -21.13 0.34 -3.99
N ILE A 246 -22.26 -0.04 -4.57
CA ILE A 246 -23.21 -1.02 -3.98
C ILE A 246 -23.05 -2.42 -4.55
N ARG A 247 -22.41 -2.58 -5.71
CA ARG A 247 -22.18 -3.88 -6.34
C ARG A 247 -20.93 -3.88 -7.21
N GLU A 248 -20.28 -5.04 -7.27
CA GLU A 248 -19.24 -5.37 -8.24
C GLU A 248 -19.56 -6.73 -8.83
N THR A 249 -19.48 -6.86 -10.14
CA THR A 249 -19.67 -8.14 -10.85
C THR A 249 -18.57 -8.34 -11.86
N GLY A 250 -18.03 -9.54 -11.96
CA GLY A 250 -17.01 -9.87 -12.94
C GLY A 250 -16.65 -11.35 -12.93
N LYS A 251 -15.57 -11.73 -13.61
CA LYS A 251 -15.11 -13.13 -13.66
C LYS A 251 -14.77 -13.65 -12.25
N GLY A 252 -15.69 -14.43 -11.68
CA GLY A 252 -15.55 -14.97 -10.31
C GLY A 252 -15.75 -13.92 -9.19
N ILE A 253 -16.16 -12.70 -9.53
CA ILE A 253 -16.41 -11.62 -8.57
C ILE A 253 -17.91 -11.33 -8.55
N LYS A 254 -18.50 -11.41 -7.36
CA LYS A 254 -19.88 -10.96 -7.11
C LYS A 254 -19.96 -10.40 -5.71
N THR A 255 -19.95 -9.08 -5.61
CA THR A 255 -20.05 -8.39 -4.32
C THR A 255 -21.32 -7.55 -4.21
N ARG A 256 -21.84 -7.42 -2.99
CA ARG A 256 -22.90 -6.47 -2.66
C ARG A 256 -22.56 -5.75 -1.36
N ARG A 257 -22.74 -4.43 -1.34
CA ARG A 257 -22.46 -3.56 -0.21
C ARG A 257 -23.75 -2.86 0.23
N GLU A 258 -23.93 -2.69 1.52
CA GLU A 258 -24.98 -1.85 2.10
C GLU A 258 -24.36 -0.84 3.05
N TYR A 259 -24.93 0.36 3.07
CA TYR A 259 -24.45 1.47 3.87
C TYR A 259 -25.54 1.89 4.87
N ASN A 260 -25.14 2.28 6.08
CA ASN A 260 -26.06 2.82 7.07
C ASN A 260 -26.42 4.29 6.76
N ALA A 261 -27.30 4.88 7.57
CA ALA A 261 -27.74 6.27 7.40
C ALA A 261 -26.62 7.33 7.57
N PHE A 262 -25.47 6.95 8.10
CA PHE A 262 -24.26 7.79 8.21
C PHE A 262 -23.27 7.54 7.06
N ASN A 263 -23.71 6.86 6.00
CA ASN A 263 -22.89 6.54 4.83
C ASN A 263 -21.70 5.60 5.12
N GLN A 264 -21.82 4.74 6.13
CA GLN A 264 -20.78 3.78 6.53
C GLN A 264 -21.17 2.36 6.06
N LEU A 265 -20.20 1.62 5.53
CA LEU A 265 -20.40 0.23 5.07
C LEU A 265 -20.85 -0.66 6.24
N SER A 266 -22.12 -1.04 6.29
CA SER A 266 -22.69 -1.86 7.36
C SER A 266 -22.68 -3.35 7.02
N CYS A 267 -22.74 -3.69 5.73
CA CYS A 267 -22.86 -5.06 5.25
C CYS A 267 -22.06 -5.25 3.95
N PHE A 268 -21.30 -6.34 3.88
CA PHE A 268 -20.56 -6.75 2.70
C PHE A 268 -20.78 -8.22 2.42
N ASN A 269 -21.39 -8.54 1.28
CA ASN A 269 -21.47 -9.89 0.77
C ASN A 269 -20.43 -10.05 -0.33
N ASN A 270 -19.57 -11.06 -0.22
CA ASN A 270 -18.60 -11.42 -1.24
C ASN A 270 -18.79 -12.89 -1.64
N ASN A 271 -19.31 -13.13 -2.85
CA ASN A 271 -19.59 -14.46 -3.38
C ASN A 271 -20.41 -15.35 -2.42
N GLY A 272 -21.34 -14.75 -1.67
CA GLY A 272 -22.16 -15.44 -0.68
C GLY A 272 -21.66 -15.32 0.77
N THR A 273 -20.37 -15.08 0.99
CA THR A 273 -19.83 -14.87 2.34
C THR A 273 -20.22 -13.50 2.87
N LEU A 274 -20.97 -13.49 3.97
CA LEU A 274 -21.49 -12.27 4.59
C LEU A 274 -20.53 -11.74 5.67
N THR A 275 -20.31 -10.43 5.66
CA THR A 275 -19.64 -9.70 6.72
C THR A 275 -20.48 -8.49 7.13
N GLN A 276 -20.65 -8.28 8.43
CA GLN A 276 -21.35 -7.09 8.97
C GLN A 276 -20.42 -6.29 9.87
N TYR A 277 -20.68 -5.00 10.00
CA TYR A 277 -19.83 -4.07 10.74
C TYR A 277 -20.65 -3.19 11.68
N ASP A 278 -20.15 -3.03 12.90
CA ASP A 278 -20.68 -2.08 13.88
C ASP A 278 -19.72 -0.90 14.03
N TYR A 279 -20.28 0.28 14.27
CA TYR A 279 -19.55 1.53 14.40
C TYR A 279 -19.93 2.24 15.70
N ASP A 280 -18.97 2.94 16.29
CA ASP A 280 -19.26 3.87 17.39
C ASP A 280 -19.72 5.25 16.86
N PRO A 281 -20.16 6.17 17.74
CA PRO A 281 -20.60 7.51 17.33
C PRO A 281 -19.53 8.39 16.66
N LEU A 282 -18.24 8.06 16.80
CA LEU A 282 -17.15 8.74 16.09
C LEU A 282 -16.90 8.14 14.70
N GLY A 283 -17.63 7.08 14.35
CA GLY A 283 -17.52 6.37 13.08
C GLY A 283 -16.36 5.40 12.99
N ARG A 284 -15.77 5.02 14.13
CA ARG A 284 -14.76 3.97 14.18
C ARG A 284 -15.44 2.62 14.20
N ARG A 285 -14.95 1.68 13.40
CA ARG A 285 -15.47 0.30 13.37
C ARG A 285 -15.13 -0.39 14.68
N ILE A 286 -16.13 -0.79 15.47
CA ILE A 286 -15.96 -1.44 16.78
C ILE A 286 -16.19 -2.95 16.74
N ALA A 287 -16.86 -3.47 15.70
CA ALA A 287 -16.96 -4.90 15.51
C ALA A 287 -17.03 -5.30 14.04
N LYS A 288 -16.62 -6.54 13.77
CA LYS A 288 -16.84 -7.25 12.52
C LYS A 288 -17.47 -8.61 12.82
N HIS A 289 -18.59 -8.91 12.19
CA HIS A 289 -19.27 -10.19 12.28
C HIS A 289 -19.04 -10.97 11.00
N THR A 290 -18.58 -12.21 11.14
CA THR A 290 -18.38 -13.15 10.03
C THR A 290 -18.97 -14.51 10.39
N GLU A 291 -18.98 -15.43 9.43
CA GLU A 291 -19.31 -16.84 9.69
C GLU A 291 -18.39 -17.49 10.75
N GLN A 292 -17.18 -16.96 10.93
CA GLN A 292 -16.20 -17.44 11.93
C GLN A 292 -16.39 -16.81 13.32
N GLY A 293 -17.41 -15.96 13.49
CA GLY A 293 -17.70 -15.26 14.73
C GLY A 293 -17.42 -13.76 14.66
N LYS A 294 -17.53 -13.13 15.84
CA LYS A 294 -17.37 -11.69 16.05
C LYS A 294 -15.92 -11.36 16.43
N ILE A 295 -15.40 -10.30 15.82
CA ILE A 295 -14.14 -9.66 16.18
C ILE A 295 -14.48 -8.28 16.75
N ASP A 296 -14.06 -8.02 17.98
CA ASP A 296 -14.21 -6.72 18.64
C ASP A 296 -12.94 -5.89 18.44
N TYR A 297 -13.08 -4.65 17.97
CA TYR A 297 -11.96 -3.74 17.72
C TYR A 297 -11.77 -2.78 18.88
N ILE A 298 -10.51 -2.57 19.27
CA ILE A 298 -10.12 -1.79 20.43
C ILE A 298 -9.36 -0.56 19.95
N TRP A 299 -9.90 0.60 20.32
CA TRP A 299 -9.40 1.90 19.89
C TRP A 299 -8.86 2.69 21.07
N ASP A 300 -7.79 3.42 20.82
CA ASP A 300 -7.23 4.41 21.72
C ASP A 300 -7.16 5.74 20.97
N ASN A 301 -8.11 6.62 21.29
CA ASN A 301 -8.48 7.76 20.43
C ASN A 301 -8.69 7.28 18.98
N ASP A 302 -8.05 7.91 18.00
CA ASP A 302 -8.25 7.58 16.58
C ASP A 302 -7.33 6.44 16.08
N GLN A 303 -6.64 5.75 16.98
CA GLN A 303 -5.71 4.66 16.65
C GLN A 303 -6.30 3.30 17.03
N LEU A 304 -6.39 2.39 16.05
CA LEU A 304 -6.72 0.98 16.29
C LEU A 304 -5.51 0.31 16.96
N ILE A 305 -5.68 -0.15 18.19
CA ILE A 305 -4.58 -0.73 18.98
C ILE A 305 -4.72 -2.24 19.18
N GLY A 306 -5.88 -2.82 18.90
CA GLY A 306 -6.02 -4.27 18.94
C GLY A 306 -7.38 -4.77 18.51
N GLU A 307 -7.49 -6.09 18.51
CA GLU A 307 -8.71 -6.83 18.30
C GLU A 307 -8.83 -7.97 19.32
N CYS A 308 -10.07 -8.35 19.63
CA CYS A 308 -10.38 -9.51 20.46
C CYS A 308 -11.33 -10.44 19.72
N GLN A 309 -10.97 -11.72 19.65
CA GLN A 309 -11.83 -12.76 19.09
C GLN A 309 -11.80 -13.97 20.02
N HIS A 310 -12.96 -14.44 20.45
CA HIS A 310 -13.09 -15.57 21.40
C HIS A 310 -12.29 -15.40 22.70
N GLY A 311 -12.12 -14.15 23.17
CA GLY A 311 -11.33 -13.84 24.38
C GLY A 311 -9.82 -13.74 24.16
N GLU A 312 -9.34 -14.03 22.96
CA GLU A 312 -7.93 -13.90 22.57
C GLU A 312 -7.66 -12.51 22.01
N TYR A 313 -6.62 -11.85 22.51
CA TYR A 313 -6.23 -10.52 22.06
C TYR A 313 -5.12 -10.57 21.01
N THR A 314 -5.21 -9.67 20.03
CA THR A 314 -4.13 -9.33 19.10
C THR A 314 -3.90 -7.82 19.18
N TRP A 315 -2.69 -7.39 19.48
CA TRP A 315 -2.35 -5.97 19.64
C TRP A 315 -1.53 -5.44 18.46
N TYR A 316 -1.87 -4.25 18.01
CA TYR A 316 -1.16 -3.50 16.98
C TYR A 316 -0.47 -2.30 17.62
N ILE A 317 0.85 -2.38 17.71
CA ILE A 317 1.66 -1.32 18.30
C ILE A 317 2.15 -0.40 17.20
N ASN A 318 1.73 0.85 17.27
CA ASN A 318 2.17 1.91 16.38
C ASN A 318 3.00 2.94 17.15
N LEU A 319 3.74 3.78 16.44
CA LEU A 319 4.22 5.03 17.04
C LEU A 319 3.00 5.88 17.48
N PRO A 320 3.07 6.56 18.64
CA PRO A 320 1.96 7.37 19.14
C PRO A 320 1.54 8.45 18.14
N ASN A 321 0.23 8.54 17.90
CA ASN A 321 -0.38 9.54 17.01
C ASN A 321 0.12 9.48 15.56
N GLN A 322 0.60 8.32 15.11
CA GLN A 322 1.09 8.10 13.74
C GLN A 322 0.63 6.75 13.21
N PHE A 323 0.40 6.66 11.91
CA PHE A 323 0.22 5.38 11.21
C PHE A 323 1.60 4.80 10.85
N HIS A 324 2.37 4.42 11.87
CA HIS A 324 3.69 3.81 11.73
C HIS A 324 3.72 2.52 12.56
N PRO A 325 3.40 1.36 11.95
CA PRO A 325 3.39 0.08 12.65
C PRO A 325 4.79 -0.30 13.13
N VAL A 326 4.89 -0.69 14.40
CA VAL A 326 6.14 -1.13 15.03
C VAL A 326 6.10 -2.62 15.30
N ALA A 327 5.05 -3.10 15.96
CA ALA A 327 4.94 -4.50 16.34
C ALA A 327 3.50 -5.00 16.34
N LEU A 328 3.35 -6.30 16.14
CA LEU A 328 2.16 -7.10 16.33
C LEU A 328 2.42 -8.04 17.51
N ILE A 329 1.50 -8.07 18.47
CA ILE A 329 1.56 -9.01 19.59
C ILE A 329 0.38 -9.95 19.47
N LYS A 330 0.66 -11.24 19.40
CA LYS A 330 -0.37 -12.27 19.23
C LYS A 330 0.08 -13.54 19.95
N GLN A 331 -0.80 -14.10 20.78
CA GLN A 331 -0.51 -15.34 21.53
C GLN A 331 0.80 -15.27 22.35
N GLY A 332 1.11 -14.11 22.93
CA GLY A 332 2.33 -13.87 23.71
C GLY A 332 3.60 -13.63 22.89
N GLU A 333 3.56 -13.81 21.58
CA GLU A 333 4.68 -13.57 20.67
C GLU A 333 4.68 -12.14 20.12
N VAL A 334 5.88 -11.59 19.92
CA VAL A 334 6.09 -10.26 19.34
C VAL A 334 6.67 -10.39 17.93
N TYR A 335 5.98 -9.78 16.97
CA TYR A 335 6.39 -9.69 15.58
C TYR A 335 6.65 -8.23 15.22
N TYR A 336 7.84 -7.90 14.75
CA TYR A 336 8.24 -6.54 14.38
C TYR A 336 7.94 -6.28 12.91
N TYR A 337 7.30 -5.15 12.60
CA TYR A 337 6.98 -4.75 11.23
C TYR A 337 8.18 -4.07 10.57
N HIS A 338 8.50 -4.50 9.34
CA HIS A 338 9.49 -3.84 8.49
C HIS A 338 8.78 -3.16 7.33
N LEU A 339 8.83 -1.83 7.34
CA LEU A 339 8.01 -0.98 6.47
C LEU A 339 8.78 -0.49 5.24
N ASP A 340 8.06 -0.22 4.16
CA ASP A 340 8.59 0.58 3.05
C ASP A 340 8.48 2.10 3.32
N GLN A 341 8.83 2.92 2.33
CA GLN A 341 8.78 4.38 2.42
C GLN A 341 7.38 4.97 2.62
N LEU A 342 6.31 4.20 2.40
CA LEU A 342 4.92 4.61 2.60
C LEU A 342 4.35 4.07 3.93
N ASN A 343 5.21 3.56 4.81
CA ASN A 343 4.83 2.83 6.02
C ASN A 343 4.02 1.55 5.77
N THR A 344 4.11 0.98 4.56
CA THR A 344 3.45 -0.28 4.23
C THR A 344 4.29 -1.44 4.77
N PRO A 345 3.74 -2.34 5.61
CA PRO A 345 4.45 -3.53 6.04
C PRO A 345 4.85 -4.41 4.85
N ARG A 346 6.16 -4.65 4.68
CA ARG A 346 6.71 -5.55 3.66
C ARG A 346 6.82 -6.98 4.18
N PHE A 347 7.30 -7.13 5.40
CA PHE A 347 7.46 -8.39 6.09
C PHE A 347 7.53 -8.16 7.60
N VAL A 348 7.52 -9.25 8.37
CA VAL A 348 7.65 -9.25 9.82
C VAL A 348 8.79 -10.14 10.28
N THR A 349 9.31 -9.91 11.47
CA THR A 349 10.32 -10.79 12.10
C THR A 349 9.97 -11.03 13.56
N ASN A 350 10.33 -12.18 14.12
CA ASN A 350 10.25 -12.43 15.56
C ASN A 350 11.61 -12.88 16.13
N ASN A 351 11.66 -13.26 17.40
CA ASN A 351 12.89 -13.70 18.08
C ASN A 351 13.35 -15.12 17.69
N GLY A 352 12.47 -15.94 17.12
CA GLY A 352 12.69 -17.38 16.95
C GLY A 352 13.12 -17.80 15.55
N VAL A 353 12.64 -17.14 14.50
CA VAL A 353 12.86 -17.55 13.09
C VAL A 353 12.62 -16.34 12.18
N PHE A 354 13.41 -16.16 11.12
CA PHE A 354 13.03 -15.35 9.96
C PHE A 354 11.74 -15.89 9.34
N GLN A 355 10.58 -15.45 9.81
CA GLN A 355 9.37 -15.63 9.02
C GLN A 355 9.29 -14.50 8.00
N VAL A 356 9.96 -14.69 6.86
CA VAL A 356 9.62 -13.99 5.62
C VAL A 356 8.29 -14.56 5.13
N SER A 357 7.22 -14.22 5.83
CA SER A 357 5.87 -14.41 5.35
C SER A 357 5.04 -13.29 5.92
N CYS A 358 4.62 -12.37 5.07
CA CYS A 358 3.49 -12.72 4.23
C CYS A 358 3.36 -11.68 3.11
N ARG A 359 2.83 -12.06 1.96
CA ARG A 359 1.73 -11.26 1.40
C ARG A 359 0.70 -11.24 2.51
N ILE A 360 0.85 -10.35 3.48
CA ILE A 360 -0.18 -10.22 4.49
C ILE A 360 -1.32 -9.72 3.63
N LYS A 361 -2.30 -10.58 3.34
CA LYS A 361 -3.68 -10.14 3.12
C LYS A 361 -4.07 -9.53 4.46
N LEU A 362 -3.46 -8.40 4.76
CA LEU A 362 -3.99 -7.40 5.63
C LEU A 362 -5.30 -7.13 4.90
N ASN A 363 -6.39 -7.69 5.41
CA ASN A 363 -7.72 -7.14 5.18
C ASN A 363 -7.81 -5.77 5.87
N PHE A 364 -6.74 -4.97 5.82
CA PHE A 364 -6.83 -3.53 5.71
C PHE A 364 -7.59 -3.32 4.41
N MET A 365 -8.87 -3.04 4.52
CA MET A 365 -9.43 -2.06 3.61
C MET A 365 -8.50 -0.84 3.72
N PRO A 366 -7.75 -0.46 2.67
CA PRO A 366 -7.11 0.83 2.69
C PRO A 366 -8.21 1.87 2.93
N PRO A 367 -8.04 2.85 3.83
CA PRO A 367 -8.94 3.99 3.93
C PRO A 367 -8.87 4.94 2.71
N ALA A 368 -8.30 4.51 1.59
CA ALA A 368 -7.93 5.37 0.47
C ALA A 368 -8.18 4.67 -0.88
N LEU A 369 -9.43 4.24 -1.08
CA LEU A 369 -10.09 4.04 -2.37
C LEU A 369 -11.60 4.03 -2.12
N LEU A 370 -12.05 5.14 -1.53
CA LEU A 370 -13.43 5.59 -1.43
C LEU A 370 -13.36 7.11 -1.63
N LEU A 371 -13.16 7.49 -2.89
CA LEU A 371 -13.67 8.74 -3.44
C LEU A 371 -14.57 8.34 -4.60
#